data_AF-A0AAD9GNJ1-F1
#
_entry.id   AF-A0AAD9GNJ1-F1
#
_cell.length_a   1.000
_cell.length_b   1.000
_cell.length_c   1.000
_cell.angle_alpha   90.00
_cell.angle_beta   90.00
_cell.angle_gamma   90.00
#
_symmetry.space_group_name_H-M   'P 1'
#
loop_
_entity.id
_entity.type
_entity.pdbx_description
1 polymer ?
#
loop_
_entity_poly.entity_id
_entity_poly.type
_entity_poly.pdbx_seq_one_letter_code
_entity_poly.pdbx_strand_id
1 'polypeptide(L)'
;MLGERLIHLDPPEVTGYVMDGIAASMGARTTEFPYYSNWDTDFGEVADRFLAMCQDDEEIAARFKKRGLAGTIKHLIATFDKDPYSICAVIISLLYDDFDTGTTNPAEAKPPSFTLRLALGTMLSDSEMRKLIPPVVYRLYRCTQNDQDILLHVIQVLEDFMNAKIEDEAYQSLLLFNIIISSEMWEIPSPSVETIKKRFTDVLMSDTGIYTSTELYCACSKEKSKACEQFQTGKYDANPIILSSMTTMNTGTKALLSLLRPVCYCSVADWMDKQHTSTPSTCWMLFKATSRNLSRSNTPPMERSCRRR
;
A
#
# COMPACT_ATOMS: atom_id res chain seq x y z
N MET A 1 9.79 -8.09 -11.77
CA MET A 1 9.86 -7.52 -13.14
C MET A 1 11.25 -6.99 -13.49
N LEU A 2 11.87 -6.08 -12.72
CA LEU A 2 13.22 -5.57 -13.03
C LEU A 2 14.30 -6.66 -13.04
N GLY A 3 14.39 -7.47 -11.96
CA GLY A 3 15.39 -8.55 -11.87
C GLY A 3 15.24 -9.57 -12.99
N GLU A 4 14.01 -9.94 -13.33
CA GLU A 4 13.69 -10.82 -14.47
C GLU A 4 14.19 -10.26 -15.81
N ARG A 5 13.94 -8.97 -16.10
CA ARG A 5 14.46 -8.32 -17.32
C ARG A 5 15.98 -8.27 -17.34
N LEU A 6 16.62 -8.04 -16.19
CA LEU A 6 18.07 -8.05 -16.06
C LEU A 6 18.65 -9.46 -16.33
N ILE A 7 17.98 -10.51 -15.86
CA ILE A 7 18.33 -11.90 -16.15
C ILE A 7 18.25 -12.18 -17.66
N HIS A 8 17.22 -11.67 -18.35
CA HIS A 8 17.09 -11.84 -19.81
C HIS A 8 18.16 -11.09 -20.62
N LEU A 9 18.68 -9.98 -20.10
CA LEU A 9 19.77 -9.26 -20.74
C LEU A 9 21.10 -10.03 -20.66
N ASP A 10 21.21 -11.00 -19.75
CA ASP A 10 22.39 -11.84 -19.52
C ASP A 10 23.73 -11.07 -19.57
N PRO A 11 23.86 -9.98 -18.77
CA PRO A 11 25.07 -9.17 -18.79
C PRO A 11 26.28 -10.00 -18.32
N PRO A 12 27.39 -10.02 -19.07
CA PRO A 12 28.53 -10.91 -18.80
C PRO A 12 29.25 -10.60 -17.47
N GLU A 13 29.03 -9.41 -16.90
CA GLU A 13 29.60 -9.01 -15.61
C GLU A 13 28.82 -9.55 -14.41
N VAL A 14 27.58 -10.03 -14.60
CA VAL A 14 26.76 -10.57 -13.51
C VAL A 14 27.03 -12.06 -13.34
N THR A 15 27.54 -12.44 -12.17
CA THR A 15 27.92 -13.83 -11.86
C THR A 15 26.83 -14.63 -11.15
N GLY A 16 25.73 -13.98 -10.76
CA GLY A 16 24.59 -14.61 -10.11
C GLY A 16 23.56 -13.60 -9.59
N TYR A 17 22.37 -14.11 -9.24
CA TYR A 17 21.24 -13.30 -8.75
C TYR A 17 20.70 -13.88 -7.44
N VAL A 18 20.40 -13.01 -6.48
CA VAL A 18 19.59 -13.33 -5.31
C VAL A 18 18.35 -12.44 -5.39
N MET A 19 17.17 -13.05 -5.43
CA MET A 19 15.90 -12.34 -5.50
C MET A 19 15.07 -12.70 -4.28
N ASP A 20 14.70 -11.69 -3.51
CA ASP A 20 13.78 -11.79 -2.37
C ASP A 20 12.52 -10.98 -2.71
N GLY A 21 11.33 -11.56 -2.52
CA GLY A 21 10.06 -10.96 -2.95
C GLY A 21 9.85 -10.94 -4.48
N ILE A 22 9.74 -12.11 -5.11
CA ILE A 22 9.67 -12.25 -6.57
C ILE A 22 8.25 -11.98 -7.09
N ALA A 23 8.10 -10.96 -7.93
CA ALA A 23 6.96 -10.79 -8.84
C ALA A 23 7.44 -10.98 -10.29
N ALA A 24 7.25 -12.18 -10.83
CA ALA A 24 7.72 -12.57 -12.16
C ALA A 24 6.55 -12.77 -13.13
N SER A 25 6.74 -12.27 -14.35
CA SER A 25 5.75 -12.28 -15.43
C SER A 25 5.93 -13.41 -16.43
N MET A 26 7.18 -13.76 -16.70
CA MET A 26 7.54 -14.73 -17.72
C MET A 26 7.22 -16.14 -17.27
N GLY A 27 6.58 -16.90 -18.16
CA GLY A 27 6.23 -18.30 -17.94
C GLY A 27 4.94 -18.50 -17.15
N ALA A 28 4.43 -17.46 -16.48
CA ALA A 28 3.10 -17.47 -15.89
C ALA A 28 2.04 -17.42 -16.99
N ARG A 29 0.93 -18.13 -16.81
CA ARG A 29 -0.27 -17.87 -17.61
C ARG A 29 -0.74 -16.44 -17.32
N THR A 30 -1.44 -15.81 -18.26
CA THR A 30 -2.03 -14.48 -18.01
C THR A 30 -2.95 -14.48 -16.78
N THR A 31 -3.56 -15.62 -16.43
CA THR A 31 -4.37 -15.80 -15.21
C THR A 31 -3.56 -15.95 -13.92
N GLU A 32 -2.25 -16.19 -14.03
CA GLU A 32 -1.31 -16.44 -12.92
C GLU A 32 -0.30 -15.30 -12.79
N PHE A 33 -0.48 -14.22 -13.56
CA PHE A 33 0.37 -13.05 -13.48
C PHE A 33 0.19 -12.37 -12.11
N PRO A 34 1.27 -11.88 -11.48
CA PRO A 34 1.21 -11.19 -10.19
C PRO A 34 0.66 -9.77 -10.36
N TYR A 35 -0.58 -9.66 -10.83
CA TYR A 35 -1.24 -8.39 -11.00
C TYR A 35 -1.46 -7.75 -9.63
N TYR A 36 -1.07 -6.49 -9.49
CA TYR A 36 -1.32 -5.69 -8.31
C TYR A 36 -2.82 -5.54 -8.02
N SER A 37 -3.68 -5.58 -9.04
CA SER A 37 -5.14 -5.62 -8.86
C SER A 37 -5.65 -6.94 -8.23
N ASN A 38 -4.81 -7.97 -8.10
CA ASN A 38 -5.08 -9.19 -7.34
C ASN A 38 -4.51 -9.17 -5.92
N TRP A 39 -3.84 -8.08 -5.49
CA TRP A 39 -3.13 -7.99 -4.21
C TRP A 39 -3.93 -8.56 -3.04
N ASP A 40 -5.19 -8.14 -2.87
CA ASP A 40 -6.01 -8.61 -1.75
C ASP A 40 -6.33 -10.12 -1.81
N THR A 41 -6.45 -10.69 -3.00
CA THR A 41 -6.64 -12.15 -3.17
C THR A 41 -5.37 -12.91 -2.81
N ASP A 42 -4.23 -12.45 -3.33
CA ASP A 42 -2.93 -13.09 -3.10
C ASP A 42 -2.55 -13.01 -1.61
N PHE A 43 -2.79 -11.84 -0.99
CA PHE A 43 -2.63 -11.64 0.45
C PHE A 43 -3.56 -12.55 1.26
N GLY A 44 -4.81 -12.69 0.81
CA GLY A 44 -5.79 -13.60 1.41
C GLY A 44 -5.32 -15.05 1.45
N GLU A 45 -4.63 -15.54 0.41
CA GLU A 45 -4.08 -16.89 0.41
C GLU A 45 -3.01 -17.06 1.51
N VAL A 46 -2.16 -16.05 1.71
CA VAL A 46 -1.15 -16.04 2.79
C VAL A 46 -1.86 -16.04 4.15
N ALA A 47 -2.90 -15.23 4.31
CA ALA A 47 -3.70 -15.17 5.52
C ALA A 47 -4.38 -16.51 5.84
N ASP A 48 -4.96 -17.17 4.84
CA ASP A 48 -5.60 -18.48 5.00
C ASP A 48 -4.60 -19.55 5.44
N ARG A 49 -3.39 -19.55 4.85
CA ARG A 49 -2.31 -20.46 5.28
C ARG A 49 -1.87 -20.19 6.72
N PHE A 50 -1.70 -18.92 7.10
CA PHE A 50 -1.40 -18.55 8.47
C PHE A 50 -2.47 -19.03 9.45
N LEU A 51 -3.74 -18.77 9.13
CA LEU A 51 -4.88 -19.17 9.95
C LEU A 51 -5.01 -20.69 10.07
N ALA A 52 -4.68 -21.44 9.01
CA ALA A 52 -4.64 -22.91 9.05
C ALA A 52 -3.54 -23.40 10.02
N MET A 53 -2.33 -22.84 9.97
CA MET A 53 -1.27 -23.19 10.93
C MET A 53 -1.68 -22.88 12.38
N CYS A 54 -2.39 -21.77 12.62
CA CYS A 54 -2.92 -21.45 13.94
C CYS A 54 -3.98 -22.43 14.46
N GLN A 55 -4.63 -23.22 13.60
CA GLN A 55 -5.61 -24.22 14.04
C GLN A 55 -4.94 -25.46 14.65
N ASP A 56 -3.73 -25.77 14.22
CA ASP A 56 -2.96 -26.92 14.71
C ASP A 56 -2.27 -26.62 16.05
N ASP A 57 -2.23 -25.36 16.48
CA ASP A 57 -1.70 -24.94 17.77
C ASP A 57 -2.72 -25.19 18.90
N GLU A 58 -2.33 -26.01 19.89
CA GLU A 58 -3.21 -26.42 20.98
C GLU A 58 -3.67 -25.24 21.86
N GLU A 59 -2.82 -24.24 22.09
CA GLU A 59 -3.15 -23.08 22.93
C GLU A 59 -4.16 -22.18 22.22
N ILE A 60 -3.96 -21.92 20.93
CA ILE A 60 -4.92 -21.17 20.11
C ILE A 60 -6.24 -21.94 20.01
N ALA A 61 -6.20 -23.23 19.66
CA ALA A 61 -7.39 -24.06 19.54
C ALA A 61 -8.20 -24.11 20.84
N ALA A 62 -7.53 -24.17 22.00
CA ALA A 62 -8.17 -24.14 23.31
C ALA A 62 -8.93 -22.82 23.58
N ARG A 63 -8.53 -21.70 22.97
CA ARG A 63 -9.23 -20.40 23.09
C ARG A 63 -10.36 -20.23 22.08
N PHE A 64 -10.27 -20.86 20.92
CA PHE A 64 -11.23 -20.71 19.81
C PHE A 64 -12.12 -21.93 19.54
N LYS A 65 -12.43 -22.73 20.56
CA LYS A 65 -13.11 -24.05 20.45
C LYS A 65 -14.37 -24.11 19.56
N LYS A 66 -15.18 -23.06 19.51
CA LYS A 66 -16.49 -23.10 18.82
C LYS A 66 -16.39 -22.87 17.30
N ARG A 67 -15.54 -21.94 16.87
CA ARG A 67 -15.50 -21.45 15.47
C ARG A 67 -14.10 -21.49 14.84
N GLY A 68 -13.07 -21.82 15.62
CA GLY A 68 -11.68 -21.58 15.25
C GLY A 68 -11.36 -20.08 15.18
N LEU A 69 -10.09 -19.75 14.99
CA LEU A 69 -9.63 -18.36 14.83
C LEU A 69 -10.28 -17.71 13.59
N ALA A 70 -10.17 -18.36 12.43
CA ALA A 70 -10.75 -17.89 11.17
C ALA A 70 -12.26 -17.61 11.26
N GLY A 71 -13.02 -18.56 11.83
CA GLY A 71 -14.46 -18.39 12.01
C GLY A 71 -14.81 -17.33 13.06
N THR A 72 -13.90 -17.01 13.98
CA THR A 72 -14.08 -15.90 14.92
C THR A 72 -13.84 -14.55 14.25
N ILE A 73 -12.82 -14.43 13.39
CA ILE A 73 -12.59 -13.22 12.56
C ILE A 73 -13.79 -12.97 11.64
N LYS A 74 -14.27 -14.00 10.95
CA LYS A 74 -15.48 -13.90 10.11
C LYS A 74 -16.69 -13.42 10.90
N HIS A 75 -16.83 -13.87 12.15
CA HIS A 75 -17.89 -13.42 13.03
C HIS A 75 -17.72 -11.96 13.47
N LEU A 76 -16.50 -11.52 13.78
CA LEU A 76 -16.20 -10.12 14.12
C LEU A 76 -16.52 -9.18 12.95
N ILE A 77 -16.08 -9.53 11.74
CA ILE A 77 -16.41 -8.79 10.50
C ILE A 77 -17.93 -8.55 10.40
N ALA A 78 -18.72 -9.62 10.53
CA ALA A 78 -20.17 -9.52 10.40
C ALA A 78 -20.81 -8.74 11.57
N THR A 79 -20.30 -8.90 12.79
CA THR A 79 -20.84 -8.23 13.97
C THR A 79 -20.54 -6.73 13.96
N PHE A 80 -19.32 -6.34 13.60
CA PHE A 80 -18.94 -4.93 13.58
C PHE A 80 -19.66 -4.16 12.47
N ASP A 81 -19.86 -4.75 11.29
CA ASP A 81 -20.64 -4.08 10.24
C ASP A 81 -22.13 -3.97 10.59
N LYS A 82 -22.64 -4.91 11.40
CA LYS A 82 -24.02 -4.87 11.89
C LYS A 82 -24.22 -3.84 13.00
N ASP A 83 -23.22 -3.66 13.86
CA ASP A 83 -23.21 -2.70 14.96
C ASP A 83 -21.90 -1.88 14.98
N PRO A 84 -21.78 -0.90 14.07
CA PRO A 84 -20.53 -0.16 13.88
C PRO A 84 -20.19 0.76 15.04
N TYR A 85 -21.15 1.00 15.95
CA TYR A 85 -20.98 1.84 17.14
C TYR A 85 -20.72 1.02 18.41
N SER A 86 -20.62 -0.31 18.32
CA SER A 86 -20.14 -1.13 19.43
C SER A 86 -18.72 -0.71 19.82
N ILE A 87 -18.39 -0.77 21.12
CA ILE A 87 -17.14 -0.21 21.66
C ILE A 87 -15.90 -0.71 20.89
N CYS A 88 -15.77 -2.03 20.66
CA CYS A 88 -14.62 -2.57 19.93
C CYS A 88 -14.66 -2.31 18.41
N ALA A 89 -15.84 -2.08 17.81
CA ALA A 89 -15.93 -1.63 16.42
C ALA A 89 -15.45 -0.17 16.29
N VAL A 90 -15.75 0.67 17.29
CA VAL A 90 -15.20 2.03 17.36
C VAL A 90 -13.69 1.97 17.57
N ILE A 91 -13.20 1.20 18.53
CA ILE A 91 -11.74 1.07 18.80
C ILE A 91 -10.99 0.64 17.55
N ILE A 92 -11.45 -0.39 16.83
CA ILE A 92 -10.74 -0.85 15.62
C ILE A 92 -10.76 0.23 14.52
N SER A 93 -11.81 1.04 14.44
CA SER A 93 -11.95 2.07 13.42
C SER A 93 -11.01 3.26 13.65
N LEU A 94 -10.49 3.46 14.87
CA LEU A 94 -9.53 4.53 15.17
C LEU A 94 -8.24 4.41 14.36
N LEU A 95 -7.82 3.20 14.00
CA LEU A 95 -6.59 2.94 13.24
C LEU A 95 -6.52 3.70 11.91
N TYR A 96 -7.67 3.99 11.31
CA TYR A 96 -7.79 4.78 10.11
C TYR A 96 -8.73 5.94 10.41
N ASP A 97 -8.15 7.00 10.96
CA ASP A 97 -8.85 8.24 11.27
C ASP A 97 -9.16 9.02 9.99
N ASP A 98 -10.08 8.48 9.17
CA ASP A 98 -10.96 9.25 8.29
C ASP A 98 -12.27 9.58 9.03
N PHE A 99 -12.25 9.49 10.38
CA PHE A 99 -13.41 9.81 11.22
C PHE A 99 -13.54 11.30 11.52
N ASP A 100 -12.65 12.18 11.03
CA ASP A 100 -12.92 13.62 10.98
C ASP A 100 -12.14 14.38 9.90
N THR A 101 -12.80 14.73 8.78
CA THR A 101 -12.73 16.11 8.25
C THR A 101 -14.04 16.53 7.59
N GLY A 102 -15.20 16.48 8.28
CA GLY A 102 -16.38 17.27 7.88
C GLY A 102 -16.87 17.23 6.40
N THR A 103 -16.48 16.23 5.62
CA THR A 103 -16.77 16.07 4.18
C THR A 103 -16.81 14.60 3.82
N THR A 104 -17.75 13.83 4.37
CA THR A 104 -17.95 12.47 3.90
C THR A 104 -19.42 12.24 3.67
N ASN A 105 -19.76 12.16 2.39
CA ASN A 105 -20.98 11.52 1.95
C ASN A 105 -21.09 10.17 2.69
N PRO A 106 -22.15 9.88 3.46
CA PRO A 106 -22.28 8.64 4.23
C PRO A 106 -22.13 7.36 3.37
N ALA A 107 -22.24 7.50 2.04
CA ALA A 107 -21.99 6.45 1.07
C ALA A 107 -20.51 6.01 0.95
N GLU A 108 -19.55 6.80 1.45
CA GLU A 108 -18.11 6.56 1.29
C GLU A 108 -17.40 6.15 2.59
N ALA A 109 -18.07 6.27 3.74
CA ALA A 109 -17.53 5.83 5.02
C ALA A 109 -17.17 4.34 4.99
N LYS A 110 -15.92 4.03 5.34
CA LYS A 110 -15.46 2.64 5.40
C LYS A 110 -16.11 1.94 6.59
N PRO A 111 -16.67 0.73 6.42
CA PRO A 111 -17.24 -0.01 7.54
C PRO A 111 -16.12 -0.51 8.45
N PRO A 112 -16.36 -0.77 9.75
CA PRO A 112 -15.31 -1.25 10.67
C PRO A 112 -14.65 -2.56 10.21
N SER A 113 -15.33 -3.40 9.43
CA SER A 113 -14.71 -4.59 8.86
C SER A 113 -13.63 -4.31 7.81
N PHE A 114 -13.63 -3.13 7.19
CA PHE A 114 -12.53 -2.66 6.35
C PHE A 114 -11.28 -2.48 7.21
N THR A 115 -11.39 -1.70 8.29
CA THR A 115 -10.27 -1.40 9.18
C THR A 115 -9.79 -2.64 9.94
N LEU A 116 -10.70 -3.55 10.32
CA LEU A 116 -10.33 -4.83 10.91
C LEU A 116 -9.47 -5.68 9.97
N ARG A 117 -9.82 -5.75 8.67
CA ARG A 117 -9.00 -6.50 7.69
C ARG A 117 -7.62 -5.89 7.55
N LEU A 118 -7.54 -4.56 7.48
CA LEU A 118 -6.27 -3.82 7.41
C LEU A 118 -5.42 -4.05 8.64
N ALA A 119 -5.96 -3.85 9.85
CA ALA A 119 -5.24 -4.07 11.10
C ALA A 119 -4.61 -5.46 11.15
N LEU A 120 -5.39 -6.50 10.84
CA LEU A 120 -4.91 -7.88 10.83
C LEU A 120 -3.92 -8.15 9.68
N GLY A 121 -4.12 -7.52 8.52
CA GLY A 121 -3.20 -7.57 7.39
C GLY A 121 -1.83 -6.97 7.73
N THR A 122 -1.82 -5.75 8.27
CA THR A 122 -0.60 -5.07 8.74
C THR A 122 0.15 -5.92 9.76
N MET A 123 -0.56 -6.51 10.72
CA MET A 123 0.05 -7.44 11.67
C MET A 123 0.63 -8.68 11.00
N LEU A 124 -0.03 -9.23 9.96
CA LEU A 124 0.42 -10.43 9.27
C LEU A 124 1.73 -10.19 8.49
N SER A 125 1.87 -9.00 7.89
CA SER A 125 3.05 -8.61 7.11
C SER A 125 4.31 -8.57 7.98
N ASP A 126 4.21 -8.22 9.26
CA ASP A 126 5.34 -8.20 10.19
C ASP A 126 5.57 -9.56 10.88
N SER A 127 6.84 -9.97 11.01
CA SER A 127 7.20 -11.28 11.59
C SER A 127 6.95 -11.41 13.08
N GLU A 128 6.99 -10.30 13.81
CA GLU A 128 6.77 -10.28 15.25
C GLU A 128 5.30 -10.04 15.59
N MET A 129 4.63 -9.13 14.88
CA MET A 129 3.23 -8.81 15.14
C MET A 129 2.28 -9.92 14.70
N ARG A 130 2.60 -10.74 13.69
CA ARG A 130 1.68 -11.82 13.26
C ARG A 130 1.37 -12.81 14.37
N LYS A 131 2.31 -13.03 15.29
CA LYS A 131 2.12 -13.90 16.48
C LYS A 131 1.07 -13.34 17.45
N LEU A 132 0.79 -12.04 17.38
CA LEU A 132 -0.20 -11.35 18.21
C LEU A 132 -1.62 -11.37 17.61
N ILE A 133 -1.80 -11.85 16.38
CA ILE A 133 -3.13 -11.94 15.74
C ILE A 133 -4.12 -12.76 16.60
N PRO A 134 -3.80 -13.99 17.04
CA PRO A 134 -4.73 -14.76 17.89
C PRO A 134 -5.14 -14.05 19.19
N PRO A 135 -4.23 -13.52 20.04
CA PRO A 135 -4.65 -12.83 21.26
C PRO A 135 -5.42 -11.53 20.98
N VAL A 136 -5.10 -10.77 19.93
CA VAL A 136 -5.86 -9.56 19.56
C VAL A 136 -7.28 -9.93 19.14
N VAL A 137 -7.45 -10.93 18.27
CA VAL A 137 -8.78 -11.41 17.86
C VAL A 137 -9.59 -11.93 19.05
N TYR A 138 -8.94 -12.64 19.98
CA TYR A 138 -9.61 -13.13 21.19
C TYR A 138 -10.15 -11.98 22.06
N ARG A 139 -9.37 -10.90 22.19
CA ARG A 139 -9.76 -9.69 22.92
C ARG A 139 -10.87 -8.92 22.23
N LEU A 140 -10.79 -8.75 20.90
CA LEU A 140 -11.87 -8.15 20.12
C LEU A 140 -13.18 -8.92 20.27
N TYR A 141 -13.11 -10.26 20.27
CA TYR A 141 -14.30 -11.11 20.40
C TYR A 141 -14.95 -11.06 21.80
N ARG A 142 -14.14 -10.90 22.85
CA ARG A 142 -14.65 -10.74 24.22
C ARG A 142 -15.12 -9.32 24.53
N CYS A 143 -14.37 -8.32 24.06
CA CYS A 143 -14.58 -6.89 24.27
C CYS A 143 -14.90 -6.48 25.72
N THR A 144 -14.24 -7.08 26.73
CA THR A 144 -14.41 -6.66 28.12
C THR A 144 -13.67 -5.36 28.42
N GLN A 145 -13.95 -4.70 29.55
CA GLN A 145 -13.29 -3.44 29.92
C GLN A 145 -11.75 -3.54 29.89
N ASN A 146 -11.18 -4.62 30.45
CA ASN A 146 -9.73 -4.84 30.44
C ASN A 146 -9.17 -5.16 29.04
N ASP A 147 -10.02 -5.60 28.11
CA ASP A 147 -9.61 -5.86 26.73
C ASP A 147 -9.52 -4.54 25.95
N GLN A 148 -10.39 -3.57 26.25
CA GLN A 148 -10.45 -2.28 25.56
C GLN A 148 -9.15 -1.48 25.70
N ASP A 149 -8.58 -1.37 26.91
CA ASP A 149 -7.33 -0.61 27.13
C ASP A 149 -6.15 -1.21 26.35
N ILE A 150 -6.09 -2.54 26.27
CA ILE A 150 -5.05 -3.25 25.53
C ILE A 150 -5.26 -3.10 24.03
N LEU A 151 -6.51 -3.17 23.56
CA LEU A 151 -6.83 -2.95 22.16
C LEU A 151 -6.47 -1.53 21.72
N LEU A 152 -6.80 -0.51 22.52
CA LEU A 152 -6.37 0.87 22.26
C LEU A 152 -4.85 1.00 22.14
N HIS A 153 -4.09 0.34 23.02
CA HIS A 153 -2.64 0.33 22.91
C HIS A 153 -2.15 -0.37 21.63
N VAL A 154 -2.78 -1.49 21.23
CA VAL A 154 -2.46 -2.16 19.96
C VAL A 154 -2.73 -1.25 18.77
N ILE A 155 -3.84 -0.49 18.77
CA ILE A 155 -4.15 0.47 17.72
C ILE A 155 -3.06 1.54 17.63
N GLN A 156 -2.65 2.13 18.76
CA GLN A 156 -1.54 3.10 18.77
C GLN A 156 -0.24 2.51 18.19
N VAL A 157 0.11 1.27 18.55
CA VAL A 157 1.31 0.61 18.03
C VAL A 157 1.22 0.41 16.51
N LEU A 158 0.05 0.05 16.00
CA LEU A 158 -0.16 -0.11 14.56
C LEU A 158 -0.14 1.23 13.82
N GLU A 159 -0.73 2.28 14.39
CA GLU A 159 -0.64 3.66 13.85
C GLU A 159 0.81 4.14 13.80
N ASP A 160 1.56 3.98 14.89
CA ASP A 160 2.97 4.35 14.97
C ASP A 160 3.80 3.57 13.93
N PHE A 161 3.50 2.29 13.73
CA PHE A 161 4.15 1.45 12.74
C PHE A 161 3.86 1.91 11.30
N MET A 162 2.60 2.19 10.97
CA MET A 162 2.22 2.67 9.62
C MET A 162 2.77 4.05 9.31
N ASN A 163 2.93 4.90 10.33
CA ASN A 163 3.48 6.25 10.21
C ASN A 163 5.00 6.32 10.41
N ALA A 164 5.65 5.20 10.72
CA ALA A 164 7.08 5.17 10.97
C ALA A 164 7.84 5.59 9.71
N LYS A 165 8.73 6.58 9.86
CA LYS A 165 9.65 6.95 8.78
C LYS A 165 10.67 5.85 8.61
N ILE A 166 10.65 5.21 7.45
CA ILE A 166 11.65 4.21 7.08
C ILE A 166 12.88 4.97 6.56
N GLU A 167 14.09 4.51 6.86
CA GLU A 167 15.34 5.15 6.39
C GLU A 167 15.36 5.33 4.86
N ASP A 168 14.61 4.50 4.14
CA ASP A 168 14.48 4.52 2.69
C ASP A 168 13.38 5.46 2.15
N GLU A 169 12.64 6.17 3.00
CA GLU A 169 11.58 7.11 2.57
C GLU A 169 12.13 8.15 1.57
N ALA A 170 13.38 8.61 1.78
CA ALA A 170 14.07 9.52 0.87
C ALA A 170 14.34 8.93 -0.54
N TYR A 171 14.36 7.60 -0.66
CA TYR A 171 14.58 6.88 -1.91
C TYR A 171 13.27 6.33 -2.51
N GLN A 172 12.15 6.46 -1.81
CA GLN A 172 10.85 6.05 -2.33
C GLN A 172 10.25 7.16 -3.20
N SER A 173 9.93 6.82 -4.45
CA SER A 173 9.17 7.68 -5.34
C SER A 173 7.78 7.07 -5.54
N LEU A 174 6.79 7.64 -4.84
CA LEU A 174 5.39 7.24 -4.99
C LEU A 174 4.91 7.43 -6.45
N LEU A 175 5.40 8.47 -7.13
CA LEU A 175 5.13 8.67 -8.55
C LEU A 175 5.67 7.51 -9.39
N LEU A 176 6.95 7.14 -9.23
CA LEU A 176 7.55 6.04 -9.98
C LEU A 176 6.84 4.71 -9.69
N PHE A 177 6.52 4.45 -8.42
CA PHE A 177 5.79 3.27 -7.99
C PHE A 177 4.43 3.14 -8.71
N ASN A 178 3.63 4.21 -8.72
CA ASN A 178 2.34 4.22 -9.38
C ASN A 178 2.44 4.06 -10.91
N ILE A 179 3.47 4.65 -11.53
CA ILE A 179 3.75 4.47 -12.96
C ILE A 179 4.05 3.00 -13.24
N ILE A 180 4.92 2.36 -12.47
CA ILE A 180 5.27 0.95 -12.66
C ILE A 180 4.02 0.09 -12.53
N ILE A 181 3.27 0.20 -11.43
CA ILE A 181 2.07 -0.61 -11.21
C ILE A 181 1.06 -0.43 -12.35
N SER A 182 0.76 0.81 -12.71
CA SER A 182 -0.24 1.10 -13.75
C SER A 182 0.19 0.63 -15.14
N SER A 183 1.49 0.58 -15.41
CA SER A 183 2.00 0.20 -16.74
C SER A 183 2.22 -1.29 -16.89
N GLU A 184 2.56 -1.97 -15.79
CA GLU A 184 3.21 -3.26 -15.83
C GLU A 184 2.52 -4.33 -14.97
N MET A 185 1.75 -3.92 -13.97
CA MET A 185 1.20 -4.84 -12.96
C MET A 185 -0.31 -4.69 -12.76
N TRP A 186 -1.00 -3.85 -13.52
CA TRP A 186 -2.46 -3.79 -13.47
C TRP A 186 -3.07 -4.69 -14.54
N GLU A 187 -4.22 -5.31 -14.26
CA GLU A 187 -4.99 -6.04 -15.26
C GLU A 187 -5.49 -5.07 -16.35
N ILE A 188 -5.24 -5.38 -17.62
CA ILE A 188 -5.70 -4.57 -18.76
C ILE A 188 -6.57 -5.45 -19.69
N PRO A 189 -7.84 -5.08 -19.94
CA PRO A 189 -8.55 -3.94 -19.36
C PRO A 189 -8.81 -4.11 -17.86
N SER A 190 -8.91 -2.99 -17.14
CA SER A 190 -9.16 -3.01 -15.70
C SER A 190 -10.48 -3.73 -15.36
N PRO A 191 -10.47 -4.65 -14.38
CA PRO A 191 -11.69 -5.14 -13.77
C PRO A 191 -12.50 -4.00 -13.16
N SER A 192 -13.79 -4.22 -12.93
CA SER A 192 -14.65 -3.22 -12.29
C SER A 192 -14.26 -3.02 -10.83
N VAL A 193 -14.56 -1.84 -10.26
CA VAL A 193 -14.33 -1.55 -8.85
C VAL A 193 -15.04 -2.56 -7.96
N GLU A 194 -16.24 -3.01 -8.32
CA GLU A 194 -16.99 -4.03 -7.57
C GLU A 194 -16.26 -5.37 -7.58
N THR A 195 -15.61 -5.72 -8.70
CA THR A 195 -14.83 -6.96 -8.82
C THR A 195 -13.62 -6.91 -7.90
N ILE A 196 -12.86 -5.81 -7.95
CA ILE A 196 -11.66 -5.65 -7.10
C ILE A 196 -12.07 -5.50 -5.62
N LYS A 197 -13.13 -4.77 -5.32
CA LYS A 197 -13.68 -4.64 -3.96
C LYS A 197 -14.13 -6.01 -3.43
N LYS A 198 -14.71 -6.86 -4.28
CA LYS A 198 -15.09 -8.22 -3.91
C LYS A 198 -13.87 -9.04 -3.50
N ARG A 199 -12.76 -8.94 -4.23
CA ARG A 199 -11.48 -9.60 -3.87
C ARG A 199 -11.05 -9.24 -2.44
N PHE A 200 -11.17 -7.97 -2.06
CA PHE A 200 -10.92 -7.52 -0.68
C PHE A 200 -11.93 -8.05 0.34
N THR A 201 -13.23 -8.01 0.02
CA THR A 201 -14.26 -8.40 0.99
C THR A 201 -14.36 -9.91 1.20
N ASP A 202 -13.92 -10.70 0.21
CA ASP A 202 -13.96 -12.17 0.24
C ASP A 202 -12.88 -12.77 1.16
N VAL A 203 -11.84 -12.00 1.50
CA VAL A 203 -10.74 -12.45 2.38
C VAL A 203 -10.94 -11.98 3.83
N LEU A 204 -10.29 -12.67 4.77
CA LEU A 204 -10.36 -12.35 6.21
C LEU A 204 -9.35 -11.29 6.65
N MET A 205 -8.25 -11.14 5.93
CA MET A 205 -7.18 -10.17 6.21
C MET A 205 -6.61 -9.68 4.88
N SER A 206 -6.35 -8.38 4.79
CA SER A 206 -5.57 -7.75 3.73
C SER A 206 -5.13 -6.37 4.20
N ASP A 207 -3.92 -5.95 3.86
CA ASP A 207 -3.30 -4.73 4.39
C ASP A 207 -3.60 -3.45 3.58
N THR A 208 -4.32 -3.55 2.47
CA THR A 208 -4.50 -2.42 1.54
C THR A 208 -5.96 -2.14 1.19
N GLY A 209 -6.67 -3.11 0.59
CA GLY A 209 -7.95 -2.83 -0.06
C GLY A 209 -7.76 -2.12 -1.39
N ILE A 210 -7.14 -2.80 -2.35
CA ILE A 210 -6.58 -2.23 -3.58
C ILE A 210 -7.60 -1.58 -4.51
N TYR A 211 -8.89 -1.87 -4.32
CA TYR A 211 -9.99 -1.25 -5.07
C TYR A 211 -10.01 0.27 -4.95
N THR A 212 -9.47 0.85 -3.88
CA THR A 212 -9.32 2.30 -3.69
C THR A 212 -8.33 2.94 -4.66
N SER A 213 -7.38 2.17 -5.20
CA SER A 213 -6.39 2.63 -6.18
C SER A 213 -6.88 2.60 -7.64
N THR A 214 -8.09 2.10 -7.90
CA THR A 214 -8.63 1.99 -9.26
C THR A 214 -8.75 3.36 -9.94
N GLU A 215 -9.17 4.39 -9.21
CA GLU A 215 -9.26 5.74 -9.75
C GLU A 215 -7.89 6.28 -10.18
N LEU A 216 -6.88 6.07 -9.33
CA LEU A 216 -5.50 6.48 -9.62
C LEU A 216 -4.95 5.75 -10.83
N TYR A 217 -5.18 4.45 -10.94
CA TYR A 217 -4.83 3.67 -12.13
C TYR A 217 -5.48 4.27 -13.40
N CYS A 218 -6.78 4.55 -13.36
CA CYS A 218 -7.52 5.11 -14.49
C CYS A 218 -7.03 6.51 -14.86
N ALA A 219 -6.65 7.32 -13.86
CA ALA A 219 -6.04 8.62 -14.07
C ALA A 219 -4.68 8.49 -14.75
N CYS A 220 -3.79 7.60 -14.28
CA CYS A 220 -2.46 7.41 -14.87
C CYS A 220 -2.51 6.83 -16.29
N SER A 221 -3.33 5.79 -16.51
CA SER A 221 -3.40 5.05 -17.78
C SER A 221 -4.24 5.75 -18.87
N LYS A 222 -5.24 6.54 -18.45
CA LYS A 222 -6.33 7.03 -19.32
C LYS A 222 -7.00 5.90 -20.12
N GLU A 223 -7.06 4.70 -19.55
CA GLU A 223 -7.71 3.55 -20.18
C GLU A 223 -9.19 3.87 -20.50
N LYS A 224 -9.65 3.46 -21.67
CA LYS A 224 -11.03 3.70 -22.15
C LYS A 224 -11.96 2.51 -21.90
N SER A 225 -11.83 1.85 -20.75
CA SER A 225 -12.75 0.77 -20.36
C SER A 225 -13.91 1.31 -19.52
N LYS A 226 -14.99 0.53 -19.46
CA LYS A 226 -16.14 0.82 -18.60
C LYS A 226 -15.76 1.03 -17.13
N ALA A 227 -14.73 0.31 -16.66
CA ALA A 227 -14.22 0.44 -15.30
C ALA A 227 -13.60 1.82 -15.04
N CYS A 228 -12.99 2.46 -16.05
CA CYS A 228 -12.41 3.79 -15.93
C CYS A 228 -13.35 4.94 -16.32
N GLU A 229 -14.35 4.68 -17.16
CA GLU A 229 -15.34 5.69 -17.57
C GLU A 229 -16.08 6.32 -16.39
N GLN A 230 -16.35 5.55 -15.33
CA GLN A 230 -17.07 6.02 -14.14
C GLN A 230 -16.37 7.16 -13.39
N PHE A 231 -15.03 7.23 -13.45
CA PHE A 231 -14.24 8.23 -12.73
C PHE A 231 -14.08 9.55 -13.48
N GLN A 232 -14.42 9.58 -14.78
CA GLN A 232 -14.22 10.75 -15.65
C GLN A 232 -12.76 11.25 -15.73
N THR A 233 -11.79 10.49 -15.21
CA THR A 233 -10.37 10.86 -15.11
C THR A 233 -9.66 10.89 -16.47
N GLY A 234 -10.24 10.36 -17.55
CA GLY A 234 -9.66 10.44 -18.90
C GLY A 234 -9.76 11.81 -19.59
N LYS A 235 -10.40 12.81 -18.97
CA LYS A 235 -10.81 14.08 -19.61
C LYS A 235 -9.83 15.25 -19.46
N TYR A 236 -8.78 15.14 -18.65
CA TYR A 236 -7.80 16.23 -18.48
C TYR A 236 -6.82 16.33 -19.68
N ASP A 237 -6.32 17.52 -19.99
CA ASP A 237 -5.42 17.77 -21.13
C ASP A 237 -3.95 17.45 -20.79
N ALA A 238 -3.66 16.17 -20.60
CA ALA A 238 -2.29 15.65 -20.53
C ALA A 238 -2.22 14.21 -21.05
N ASN A 239 -1.02 13.76 -21.41
CA ASN A 239 -0.81 12.40 -21.90
C ASN A 239 -0.89 11.37 -20.76
N PRO A 240 -1.21 10.09 -21.05
CA PRO A 240 -1.08 9.01 -20.08
C PRO A 240 0.32 8.98 -19.47
N ILE A 241 0.40 8.75 -18.16
CA ILE A 241 1.65 8.62 -17.41
C ILE A 241 1.91 7.13 -17.16
N ILE A 242 2.01 6.38 -18.26
CA ILE A 242 2.36 4.96 -18.27
C ILE A 242 3.57 4.73 -19.17
N LEU A 243 4.40 3.75 -18.81
CA LEU A 243 5.47 3.26 -19.67
C LEU A 243 4.82 2.63 -20.91
N SER A 244 5.25 3.05 -22.10
CA SER A 244 4.84 2.41 -23.34
C SER A 244 5.33 0.96 -23.35
N SER A 245 4.43 0.00 -23.62
CA SER A 245 4.76 -1.43 -23.70
C SER A 245 5.96 -1.68 -24.61
N MET A 246 6.78 -2.70 -24.31
CA MET A 246 7.99 -3.06 -25.06
C MET A 246 7.77 -3.29 -26.58
N THR A 247 6.53 -3.42 -27.07
CA THR A 247 6.23 -3.43 -28.50
C THR A 247 6.64 -2.16 -29.25
N THR A 248 6.90 -1.03 -28.57
CA THR A 248 7.45 0.19 -29.19
C THR A 248 8.94 0.44 -28.94
N MET A 249 9.67 -0.50 -28.31
CA MET A 249 11.12 -0.37 -28.10
C MET A 249 11.98 -0.63 -29.35
N ASN A 250 11.42 -0.53 -30.57
CA ASN A 250 12.22 -0.47 -31.80
C ASN A 250 12.43 0.95 -32.36
N THR A 251 11.87 1.99 -31.74
CA THR A 251 12.11 3.39 -32.18
C THR A 251 12.33 4.40 -31.05
N GLY A 252 12.16 4.00 -29.78
CA GLY A 252 12.15 4.91 -28.62
C GLY A 252 13.49 5.17 -27.92
N THR A 253 14.58 4.47 -28.27
CA THR A 253 15.85 4.56 -27.50
C THR A 253 16.59 5.89 -27.68
N LYS A 254 16.16 6.76 -28.61
CA LYS A 254 16.73 8.11 -28.78
C LYS A 254 16.04 9.21 -27.95
N ALA A 255 14.83 8.99 -27.43
CA ALA A 255 14.05 10.05 -26.78
C ALA A 255 14.30 10.18 -25.26
N LEU A 256 14.63 9.08 -24.57
CA LEU A 256 14.83 9.13 -23.11
C LEU A 256 16.13 9.82 -22.68
N LEU A 257 17.18 9.80 -23.51
CA LEU A 257 18.44 10.51 -23.22
C LEU A 257 18.34 12.03 -23.39
N SER A 258 17.31 12.55 -24.07
CA SER A 258 17.10 14.00 -24.24
C SER A 258 16.28 14.67 -23.13
N LEU A 259 15.62 13.89 -22.25
CA LEU A 259 14.76 14.41 -21.18
C LEU A 259 15.47 14.54 -19.82
N LEU A 260 16.74 14.10 -19.70
CA LEU A 260 17.58 14.36 -18.53
C LEU A 260 18.19 15.78 -18.57
N ARG A 261 17.34 16.79 -18.68
CA ARG A 261 17.65 18.16 -18.25
C ARG A 261 16.66 18.54 -17.15
N PRO A 262 17.08 19.30 -16.13
CA PRO A 262 16.36 19.42 -14.88
C PRO A 262 15.05 20.17 -15.12
N VAL A 263 13.94 19.44 -15.21
CA VAL A 263 12.60 20.01 -15.21
C VAL A 263 12.10 19.96 -13.78
N CYS A 264 11.80 21.14 -13.25
CA CYS A 264 11.40 21.41 -11.89
C CYS A 264 10.29 20.48 -11.40
N TYR A 265 10.50 19.90 -10.22
CA TYR A 265 9.48 19.23 -9.44
C TYR A 265 8.39 20.23 -9.04
N CYS A 266 7.15 20.02 -9.49
CA CYS A 266 5.98 20.43 -8.72
C CYS A 266 5.48 19.18 -7.99
N SER A 267 5.42 19.26 -6.66
CA SER A 267 4.89 18.22 -5.80
C SER A 267 3.41 17.99 -6.10
N VAL A 268 2.97 16.72 -6.07
CA VAL A 268 1.56 16.32 -6.20
C VAL A 268 0.69 16.99 -5.10
N ALA A 269 1.30 17.40 -3.99
CA ALA A 269 0.62 18.16 -2.92
C ALA A 269 0.06 19.50 -3.40
N ASP A 270 0.71 20.18 -4.35
CA ASP A 270 0.25 21.49 -4.88
C ASP A 270 -0.96 21.36 -5.82
N TRP A 271 -1.27 20.15 -6.30
CA TRP A 271 -2.41 19.91 -7.20
C TRP A 271 -3.72 19.74 -6.41
N MET A 272 -3.67 19.14 -5.22
CA MET A 272 -4.87 18.94 -4.41
C MET A 272 -5.36 20.23 -3.73
N ASP A 273 -4.46 21.17 -3.41
CA ASP A 273 -4.83 22.41 -2.71
C ASP A 273 -5.47 23.49 -3.62
N LYS A 274 -5.43 23.31 -4.94
CA LYS A 274 -5.86 24.34 -5.92
C LYS A 274 -7.26 24.17 -6.50
N GLN A 275 -8.05 23.18 -6.08
CA GLN A 275 -9.43 23.06 -6.56
C GLN A 275 -10.41 24.12 -6.00
N HIS A 276 -9.98 24.98 -5.07
CA HIS A 276 -10.90 25.93 -4.40
C HIS A 276 -10.67 27.43 -4.63
N THR A 277 -9.78 27.89 -5.50
CA THR A 277 -9.67 29.33 -5.78
C THR A 277 -9.59 29.67 -7.27
N SER A 278 -10.60 30.40 -7.74
CA SER A 278 -10.67 30.98 -9.08
C SER A 278 -9.86 32.28 -9.13
N THR A 279 -8.59 32.25 -9.56
CA THR A 279 -7.92 33.34 -10.34
C THR A 279 -6.47 32.97 -10.70
N PRO A 280 -5.94 33.44 -11.86
CA PRO A 280 -4.61 33.06 -12.34
C PRO A 280 -3.55 34.07 -11.89
N SER A 281 -2.40 33.62 -11.38
CA SER A 281 -1.23 34.48 -11.25
C SER A 281 0.10 33.79 -11.55
N THR A 282 0.88 34.57 -12.28
CA THR A 282 2.19 34.42 -12.90
C THR A 282 3.31 34.09 -11.90
N CYS A 283 4.13 33.08 -12.20
CA CYS A 283 5.31 32.73 -11.38
C CYS A 283 6.52 33.62 -11.76
N TRP A 284 7.02 34.43 -10.82
CA TRP A 284 8.27 35.18 -10.96
C TRP A 284 9.48 34.30 -10.57
N MET A 285 10.55 34.34 -11.39
CA MET A 285 11.85 33.75 -11.09
C MET A 285 12.70 34.69 -10.21
N LEU A 286 13.31 34.18 -9.15
CA LEU A 286 14.44 34.81 -8.47
C LEU A 286 15.62 33.84 -8.41
N PHE A 287 16.64 34.11 -9.22
CA PHE A 287 17.97 33.48 -9.16
C PHE A 287 18.72 33.98 -7.93
N LYS A 288 19.30 33.07 -7.13
CA LYS A 288 20.43 33.40 -6.25
C LYS A 288 21.57 32.42 -6.48
N ALA A 289 22.54 32.87 -7.26
CA ALA A 289 23.83 32.22 -7.43
C ALA A 289 24.63 32.30 -6.12
N THR A 290 25.26 31.20 -5.70
CA THR A 290 26.33 31.24 -4.71
C THR A 290 27.60 30.62 -5.30
N SER A 291 28.62 31.47 -5.40
CA SER A 291 30.00 31.09 -5.68
C SER A 291 30.77 30.94 -4.36
N ARG A 292 31.80 30.09 -4.41
CA ARG A 292 32.68 29.59 -3.34
C ARG A 292 33.12 30.62 -2.27
N ASN A 293 33.33 30.13 -1.05
CA ASN A 293 34.64 30.27 -0.38
C ASN A 293 34.85 29.26 0.76
N LEU A 294 36.08 28.73 0.81
CA LEU A 294 36.63 27.92 1.89
C LEU A 294 36.84 28.77 3.16
N SER A 295 36.61 28.17 4.32
CA SER A 295 37.50 28.33 5.48
C SER A 295 37.44 27.11 6.41
N ARG A 296 38.62 26.74 6.93
CA ARG A 296 38.92 25.64 7.85
C ARG A 296 38.78 26.10 9.32
N SER A 297 38.36 25.20 10.21
CA SER A 297 38.92 24.96 11.56
C SER A 297 38.16 23.77 12.20
N ASN A 298 38.77 22.59 12.38
CA ASN A 298 39.64 22.09 13.45
C ASN A 298 38.91 21.38 14.63
N THR A 299 38.84 20.04 14.52
CA THR A 299 39.12 18.96 15.53
C THR A 299 38.20 18.73 16.75
N PRO A 300 38.16 17.50 17.36
CA PRO A 300 38.54 16.14 16.92
C PRO A 300 37.45 15.05 17.19
N PRO A 301 37.67 13.74 16.85
CA PRO A 301 36.64 12.69 16.92
C PRO A 301 36.62 12.01 18.29
N MET A 302 35.44 11.60 18.77
CA MET A 302 35.31 10.79 19.98
C MET A 302 35.13 9.32 19.64
N GLU A 303 36.00 8.53 20.27
CA GLU A 303 36.23 7.10 20.08
C GLU A 303 35.04 6.20 20.42
N ARG A 304 35.04 5.05 19.76
CA ARG A 304 34.30 3.84 20.12
C ARG A 304 34.65 3.41 21.54
N SER A 305 33.63 3.10 22.34
CA SER A 305 33.76 2.19 23.49
C SER A 305 32.62 1.18 23.46
N CYS A 306 32.95 -0.03 23.00
CA CYS A 306 32.21 -1.24 23.35
C CYS A 306 32.42 -1.51 24.84
N ARG A 307 31.34 -1.65 25.61
CA ARG A 307 31.35 -2.57 26.76
C ARG A 307 29.96 -3.15 27.01
N ARG A 308 29.90 -4.48 26.91
CA ARG A 308 28.88 -5.34 27.48
C ARG A 308 28.81 -5.15 29.00
N ARG A 309 27.60 -4.99 29.53
CA ARG A 309 26.92 -5.98 30.39
C ARG A 309 25.44 -5.67 30.41
#